data_AF-A0A841TFK2-F1
#
_entry.id   AF-A0A841TFK2-F1
#
_cell.length_a   1.000
_cell.length_b   1.000
_cell.length_c   1.000
_cell.angle_alpha   90.00
_cell.angle_beta   90.00
_cell.angle_gamma   90.00
#
_symmetry.space_group_name_H-M   'P 1'
#
loop_
_entity.id
_entity.type
_entity.pdbx_description
1 polymer ?
#
loop_
_entity_poly.entity_id
_entity_poly.type
_entity_poly.pdbx_seq_one_letter_code
_entity_poly.pdbx_strand_id
1 'polypeptide(L)'
;MPSGYAAAAAWAIAVILSLSGWRRELTEGLPRFAVIGYLAGWPFFSRLLVPVPLLGYETAVGASLLWTAAFAIVAAGSLGAAKSGTSCAAGVLIGSAALFTDRVSEALPSLLPASALWVSSAIIAVIAALLSRGAAEQIVTLTIGLTLTEAVSALWDLHTIGQALIGTLAWSDRWWLAYLEIRVFTVAASWLPLLVRRSQWRRGGERS
;
A
#
# COMPACT_ATOMS: atom_id res chain seq x y z
N MET A 1 -1.17 0.39 -19.21
CA MET A 1 -0.29 -0.77 -18.92
C MET A 1 -1.19 -1.94 -18.58
N PRO A 2 -0.87 -3.19 -18.99
CA PRO A 2 -1.65 -4.35 -18.54
C PRO A 2 -1.55 -4.47 -17.01
N SER A 3 -2.61 -4.94 -16.36
CA SER A 3 -2.63 -5.11 -14.91
C SER A 3 -1.61 -6.15 -14.44
N GLY A 4 -1.01 -5.92 -13.27
CA GLY A 4 0.01 -6.76 -12.65
C GLY A 4 1.45 -6.41 -13.02
N TYR A 5 1.69 -5.60 -14.06
CA TYR A 5 3.05 -5.21 -14.45
C TYR A 5 3.70 -4.29 -13.43
N ALA A 6 2.96 -3.31 -12.90
CA ALA A 6 3.49 -2.39 -11.91
C ALA A 6 3.79 -3.13 -10.60
N ALA A 7 2.90 -4.03 -10.18
CA ALA A 7 3.11 -4.92 -9.05
C ALA A 7 4.34 -5.80 -9.22
N ALA A 8 4.52 -6.44 -10.38
CA ALA A 8 5.67 -7.30 -10.64
C ALA A 8 7.00 -6.52 -10.62
N ALA A 9 7.02 -5.32 -11.23
CA ALA A 9 8.20 -4.46 -11.21
C ALA A 9 8.52 -3.98 -9.79
N ALA A 10 7.52 -3.51 -9.05
CA ALA A 10 7.66 -3.06 -7.68
C ALA A 10 8.08 -4.19 -6.72
N TRP A 11 7.50 -5.38 -6.89
CA TRP A 11 7.91 -6.59 -6.18
C TRP A 11 9.38 -6.93 -6.47
N ALA A 12 9.81 -6.91 -7.73
CA ALA A 12 11.20 -7.20 -8.09
C ALA A 12 12.17 -6.19 -7.45
N ILE A 13 11.82 -4.90 -7.45
CA ILE A 13 12.57 -3.85 -6.75
C ILE A 13 12.64 -4.16 -5.25
N ALA A 14 11.52 -4.52 -4.61
CA ALA A 14 11.48 -4.87 -3.20
C ALA A 14 12.36 -6.09 -2.87
N VAL A 15 12.39 -7.10 -3.74
CA VAL A 15 13.28 -8.26 -3.61
C VAL A 15 14.75 -7.83 -3.71
N ILE A 16 15.12 -7.05 -4.72
CA ILE A 16 16.49 -6.56 -4.90
C ILE A 16 16.94 -5.76 -3.68
N LEU A 17 16.11 -4.84 -3.19
CA LEU A 17 16.39 -4.03 -2.00
C LEU A 17 16.51 -4.88 -0.72
N SER A 18 15.67 -5.91 -0.59
CA SER A 18 15.74 -6.85 0.54
C SER A 18 17.05 -7.66 0.53
N LEU A 19 17.57 -7.99 -0.65
CA LEU A 19 18.82 -8.72 -0.83
C LEU A 19 20.07 -7.81 -0.74
N SER A 20 19.98 -6.54 -1.14
CA SER A 20 21.11 -5.61 -1.21
C SER A 20 21.52 -4.97 0.14
N GLY A 21 20.88 -5.38 1.23
CA GLY A 21 21.17 -4.87 2.58
C GLY A 21 20.27 -3.71 3.03
N TRP A 22 19.45 -3.15 2.14
CA TRP A 22 18.42 -2.13 2.44
C TRP A 22 17.17 -2.70 3.14
N ARG A 23 17.31 -3.89 3.70
CA ARG A 23 16.23 -4.63 4.34
C ARG A 23 15.73 -3.92 5.59
N ARG A 24 16.60 -3.26 6.35
CA ARG A 24 16.20 -2.56 7.59
C ARG A 24 15.20 -1.45 7.28
N GLU A 25 15.44 -0.76 6.16
CA GLU A 25 14.63 0.32 5.62
C GLU A 25 13.35 -0.18 4.95
N LEU A 26 13.21 -1.47 4.65
CA LEU A 26 11.94 -2.03 4.16
C LEU A 26 11.12 -2.69 5.27
N THR A 27 11.78 -3.28 6.26
CA THR A 27 11.14 -4.22 7.18
C THR A 27 11.19 -3.79 8.64
N GLU A 28 11.30 -2.50 8.89
CA GLU A 28 11.38 -1.96 10.26
C GLU A 28 10.22 -2.48 11.13
N GLY A 29 10.56 -3.17 12.22
CA GLY A 29 9.59 -3.78 13.14
C GLY A 29 9.03 -5.15 12.74
N LEU A 30 9.38 -5.66 11.54
CA LEU A 30 8.81 -6.91 11.03
C LEU A 30 9.72 -8.13 11.25
N PRO A 31 9.15 -9.30 11.58
CA PRO A 31 9.90 -10.55 11.64
C PRO A 31 10.50 -10.91 10.27
N ARG A 32 11.76 -11.37 10.28
CA ARG A 32 12.48 -11.76 9.05
C ARG A 32 11.73 -12.76 8.19
N PHE A 33 11.24 -13.82 8.84
CA PHE A 33 10.57 -14.92 8.15
C PHE A 33 9.28 -14.45 7.47
N ALA A 34 8.55 -13.49 8.06
CA ALA A 34 7.31 -12.97 7.52
C ALA A 34 7.56 -12.22 6.20
N VAL A 35 8.60 -11.39 6.14
CA VAL A 35 8.95 -10.64 4.92
C VAL A 35 9.41 -11.59 3.81
N ILE A 36 10.29 -12.54 4.15
CA ILE A 36 10.78 -13.53 3.16
C ILE A 36 9.62 -14.36 2.64
N GLY A 37 8.77 -14.85 3.55
CA GLY A 37 7.55 -15.59 3.20
C GLY A 37 6.64 -14.77 2.30
N TYR A 38 6.38 -13.51 2.64
CA TYR A 38 5.55 -12.62 1.84
C TYR A 38 6.10 -12.43 0.42
N LEU A 39 7.38 -12.05 0.31
CA LEU A 39 8.04 -11.82 -0.99
C LEU A 39 8.12 -13.09 -1.83
N ALA A 40 8.43 -14.24 -1.23
CA ALA A 40 8.52 -15.51 -1.95
C ALA A 40 7.15 -16.03 -2.36
N GLY A 41 6.13 -15.85 -1.52
CA GLY A 41 4.77 -16.33 -1.76
C GLY A 41 3.99 -15.49 -2.77
N TRP A 42 4.21 -14.17 -2.80
CA TRP A 42 3.38 -13.24 -3.57
C TRP A 42 3.21 -13.61 -5.07
N PRO A 43 4.26 -13.99 -5.83
CA PRO A 43 4.11 -14.37 -7.25
C PRO A 43 3.21 -15.59 -7.49
N PHE A 44 3.13 -16.50 -6.52
CA PHE A 44 2.26 -17.67 -6.61
C PHE A 44 0.81 -17.27 -6.33
N PHE A 45 0.58 -16.47 -5.28
CA PHE A 45 -0.77 -16.04 -4.90
C PHE A 45 -1.38 -15.00 -5.85
N SER A 46 -0.57 -14.20 -6.55
CA SER A 46 -1.08 -13.18 -7.48
C SER A 46 -1.78 -13.74 -8.71
N ARG A 47 -1.58 -15.02 -9.03
CA ARG A 47 -2.22 -15.69 -10.17
C ARG A 47 -3.46 -16.50 -9.78
N LEU A 48 -3.72 -16.64 -8.48
CA LEU A 48 -4.80 -17.49 -7.99
C LEU A 48 -6.03 -16.64 -7.68
N LEU A 49 -7.18 -17.12 -8.16
CA LEU A 49 -8.50 -16.60 -7.81
C LEU A 49 -9.22 -17.68 -7.02
N VAL A 50 -9.70 -17.31 -5.84
CA VAL A 50 -10.46 -18.20 -4.97
C VAL A 50 -11.94 -17.87 -5.16
N PRO A 51 -12.77 -18.80 -5.68
CA PRO A 51 -14.20 -18.59 -5.74
C PRO A 51 -14.76 -18.57 -4.32
N VAL A 52 -15.49 -17.52 -3.97
CA VAL A 52 -16.14 -17.35 -2.67
C VAL A 52 -17.61 -17.04 -2.94
N PRO A 53 -18.56 -17.84 -2.45
CA PRO A 53 -19.97 -17.45 -2.52
C PRO A 53 -20.20 -16.30 -1.52
N LEU A 54 -20.55 -15.13 -2.03
CA LEU A 54 -20.86 -13.95 -1.20
C LEU A 54 -22.29 -13.50 -1.49
N LEU A 55 -23.15 -13.51 -0.46
CA LEU A 55 -24.56 -13.08 -0.57
C LEU A 55 -25.37 -13.81 -1.67
N GLY A 56 -24.99 -15.04 -2.02
CA GLY A 56 -25.63 -15.82 -3.08
C GLY A 56 -25.18 -15.48 -4.50
N TYR A 57 -24.20 -14.58 -4.66
CA TYR A 57 -23.61 -14.21 -5.95
C TYR A 57 -22.26 -14.89 -6.18
N GLU A 58 -21.91 -15.04 -7.46
CA GLU A 58 -20.59 -15.52 -7.88
C GLU A 58 -19.55 -14.43 -7.62
N THR A 59 -18.70 -14.61 -6.60
CA THR A 59 -17.56 -13.74 -6.36
C THR A 59 -16.26 -14.50 -6.38
N ALA A 60 -15.20 -13.85 -6.84
CA ALA A 60 -13.86 -14.39 -6.77
C ALA A 60 -12.93 -13.40 -6.10
N VAL A 61 -12.13 -13.90 -5.16
CA VAL A 61 -11.17 -13.13 -4.38
C VAL A 61 -9.77 -13.51 -4.82
N GLY A 62 -8.96 -12.52 -5.21
CA GLY A 62 -7.56 -12.70 -5.53
C GLY A 62 -6.78 -13.17 -4.30
N ALA A 63 -6.05 -14.27 -4.46
CA ALA A 63 -5.30 -14.83 -3.35
C ALA A 63 -4.13 -13.92 -2.92
N SER A 64 -3.66 -13.00 -3.78
CA SER A 64 -2.70 -11.95 -3.39
C SER A 64 -3.25 -11.02 -2.33
N LEU A 65 -4.55 -10.68 -2.36
CA LEU A 65 -5.18 -9.88 -1.32
C LEU A 65 -5.20 -10.65 -0.01
N LEU A 66 -5.62 -11.91 -0.02
CA LEU A 66 -5.63 -12.77 1.18
C LEU A 66 -4.22 -12.94 1.77
N TRP A 67 -3.23 -13.14 0.90
CA TRP A 67 -1.82 -13.26 1.30
C TRP A 67 -1.28 -11.96 1.91
N THR A 68 -1.63 -10.83 1.32
CA THR A 68 -1.23 -9.51 1.83
C THR A 68 -1.98 -9.15 3.12
N ALA A 69 -3.24 -9.54 3.26
CA ALA A 69 -4.00 -9.41 4.50
C ALA A 69 -3.38 -10.27 5.62
N ALA A 70 -2.99 -11.51 5.33
CA ALA A 70 -2.27 -12.36 6.29
C ALA A 70 -0.94 -11.73 6.71
N PHE A 71 -0.18 -11.16 5.78
CA PHE A 71 1.04 -10.43 6.08
C PHE A 71 0.78 -9.17 6.93
N ALA A 72 -0.29 -8.43 6.64
CA ALA A 72 -0.71 -7.27 7.44
C ALA A 72 -1.15 -7.67 8.86
N ILE A 73 -1.78 -8.83 9.05
CA ILE A 73 -2.11 -9.35 10.39
C ILE A 73 -0.83 -9.64 11.18
N VAL A 74 0.18 -10.27 10.56
CA VAL A 74 1.48 -10.49 11.19
C VAL A 74 2.16 -9.16 11.51
N ALA A 75 2.08 -8.18 10.62
CA ALA A 75 2.58 -6.83 10.85
C ALA A 75 1.86 -6.15 12.03
N ALA A 76 0.54 -6.25 12.12
CA ALA A 76 -0.25 -5.73 13.23
C ALA A 76 0.12 -6.38 14.57
N GLY A 77 0.41 -7.68 14.58
CA GLY A 77 0.88 -8.39 15.77
C GLY A 77 2.24 -7.89 16.30
N SER A 78 3.04 -7.23 15.47
CA SER A 78 4.30 -6.57 15.91
C SER A 78 4.08 -5.17 16.50
N LEU A 79 2.86 -4.62 16.38
CA LEU A 79 2.50 -3.30 16.88
C LEU A 79 1.87 -3.40 18.28
N GLY A 80 2.13 -2.42 19.13
CA GLY A 80 1.35 -2.25 20.36
C GLY A 80 -0.11 -1.87 20.03
N ALA A 81 -1.05 -2.21 20.91
CA ALA A 81 -2.49 -2.01 20.69
C ALA A 81 -2.86 -0.57 20.25
N ALA A 82 -2.26 0.45 20.88
CA ALA A 82 -2.48 1.84 20.50
C ALA A 82 -2.05 2.13 19.05
N LYS A 83 -0.88 1.63 18.62
CA LYS A 83 -0.37 1.79 17.25
C LYS A 83 -1.20 1.01 16.23
N SER A 84 -1.70 -0.17 16.61
CA SER A 84 -2.62 -0.93 15.76
C SER A 84 -3.92 -0.14 15.54
N GLY A 85 -4.50 0.42 16.60
CA GLY A 85 -5.70 1.25 16.52
C GLY A 85 -5.51 2.49 15.63
N THR A 86 -4.39 3.21 15.78
CA THR A 86 -4.08 4.37 14.93
C THR A 86 -3.85 3.96 13.48
N SER A 87 -3.19 2.81 13.23
CA SER A 87 -2.98 2.31 11.86
C SER A 87 -4.29 1.90 11.20
N CYS A 88 -5.23 1.30 11.95
CA CYS A 88 -6.58 1.02 11.45
C CYS A 88 -7.34 2.30 11.08
N ALA A 89 -7.33 3.31 11.95
CA ALA A 89 -7.99 4.59 11.68
C ALA A 89 -7.38 5.31 10.47
N ALA A 90 -6.05 5.32 10.37
CA ALA A 90 -5.35 5.84 9.20
C ALA A 90 -5.69 5.03 7.93
N GLY A 91 -5.85 3.71 8.04
CA GLY A 91 -6.27 2.84 6.94
C GLY A 91 -7.67 3.20 6.44
N VAL A 92 -8.63 3.42 7.34
CA VAL A 92 -9.97 3.90 6.97
C VAL A 92 -9.90 5.22 6.22
N LEU A 93 -9.09 6.18 6.70
CA LEU A 93 -8.88 7.46 6.02
C LEU A 93 -8.27 7.29 4.61
N ILE A 94 -7.28 6.41 4.46
CA ILE A 94 -6.74 6.06 3.14
C ILE A 94 -7.82 5.47 2.24
N GLY A 95 -8.65 4.56 2.77
CA GLY A 95 -9.74 3.96 2.01
C GLY A 95 -10.74 5.02 1.51
N SER A 96 -11.08 6.00 2.34
CA SER A 96 -11.91 7.14 1.95
C SER A 96 -11.25 8.00 0.87
N ALA A 97 -9.96 8.30 1.00
CA ALA A 97 -9.21 9.08 0.01
C ALA A 97 -9.13 8.33 -1.34
N ALA A 98 -8.86 7.03 -1.31
CA ALA A 98 -8.80 6.18 -2.49
C ALA A 98 -10.15 6.09 -3.21
N LEU A 99 -11.24 5.89 -2.46
CA LEU A 99 -12.61 5.91 -3.00
C LEU A 99 -12.93 7.28 -3.62
N PHE A 100 -12.58 8.37 -2.96
CA PHE A 100 -12.78 9.71 -3.50
C PHE A 100 -12.02 9.90 -4.82
N THR A 101 -10.75 9.49 -4.89
CA THR A 101 -9.97 9.59 -6.14
C THR A 101 -10.54 8.73 -7.25
N ASP A 102 -11.02 7.52 -6.94
CA ASP A 102 -11.65 6.64 -7.93
C ASP A 102 -12.93 7.29 -8.48
N ARG A 103 -13.82 7.79 -7.61
CA ARG A 103 -15.06 8.45 -8.02
C ARG A 103 -14.84 9.76 -8.78
N VAL A 104 -13.84 10.54 -8.41
CA VAL A 104 -13.46 11.76 -9.16
C VAL A 104 -12.93 11.38 -10.55
N SER A 105 -12.15 10.31 -10.66
CA SER A 105 -11.63 9.86 -11.96
C SER A 105 -12.74 9.34 -12.88
N GLU A 106 -13.77 8.69 -12.33
CA GLU A 106 -14.96 8.26 -13.06
C GLU A 106 -15.80 9.46 -13.52
N ALA A 107 -16.00 10.46 -12.65
CA ALA A 107 -16.84 11.62 -12.94
C ALA A 107 -16.17 12.63 -13.89
N LEU A 108 -14.84 12.77 -13.84
CA LEU A 108 -14.09 13.78 -14.58
C LEU A 108 -12.89 13.15 -15.32
N PRO A 109 -13.14 12.32 -16.36
CA PRO A 109 -12.08 11.60 -17.07
C PRO A 109 -11.09 12.52 -17.80
N SER A 110 -11.46 13.78 -18.06
CA SER A 110 -10.57 14.79 -18.66
C SER A 110 -9.53 15.37 -17.69
N LEU A 111 -9.76 15.28 -16.37
CA LEU A 111 -8.85 15.81 -15.35
C LEU A 111 -7.77 14.81 -14.94
N LEU A 112 -8.05 13.52 -15.05
CA LEU A 112 -7.14 12.45 -14.65
C LEU A 112 -6.86 11.54 -15.86
N PRO A 113 -5.84 11.86 -16.69
CA PRO A 113 -5.45 10.99 -17.79
C PRO A 113 -4.94 9.63 -17.27
N ALA A 114 -4.58 8.72 -18.19
CA ALA A 114 -4.13 7.34 -17.95
C ALA A 114 -3.06 7.12 -16.85
N SER A 115 -2.47 8.20 -16.31
CA SER A 115 -1.68 8.23 -15.07
C SER A 115 -2.50 8.13 -13.77
N ALA A 116 -3.82 7.96 -13.82
CA ALA A 116 -4.69 7.91 -12.65
C ALA A 116 -4.20 6.95 -11.56
N LEU A 117 -3.65 5.79 -11.95
CA LEU A 117 -3.06 4.81 -11.02
C LEU A 117 -1.88 5.40 -10.22
N TRP A 118 -0.97 6.09 -10.90
CA TRP A 118 0.22 6.69 -10.28
C TRP A 118 -0.14 7.89 -9.41
N VAL A 119 -1.13 8.67 -9.84
CA VAL A 119 -1.61 9.81 -9.05
C VAL A 119 -2.31 9.31 -7.79
N SER A 120 -3.18 8.30 -7.90
CA SER A 120 -3.87 7.73 -6.74
C SER A 120 -2.88 7.07 -5.78
N SER A 121 -1.91 6.29 -6.28
CA SER A 121 -0.89 5.66 -5.43
C SER A 121 -0.05 6.71 -4.71
N ALA A 122 0.34 7.79 -5.40
CA ALA A 122 1.16 8.85 -4.80
C ALA A 122 0.40 9.60 -3.69
N ILE A 123 -0.88 9.91 -3.90
CA ILE A 123 -1.73 10.56 -2.87
C ILE A 123 -1.85 9.65 -1.65
N ILE A 124 -2.19 8.37 -1.87
CA ILE A 124 -2.26 7.36 -0.81
C ILE A 124 -0.92 7.25 -0.08
N ALA A 125 0.18 7.29 -0.82
CA ALA A 125 1.52 7.14 -0.28
C ALA A 125 1.94 8.31 0.60
N VAL A 126 1.64 9.54 0.17
CA VAL A 126 1.91 10.75 0.97
C VAL A 126 1.09 10.71 2.27
N ILE A 127 -0.20 10.37 2.18
CA ILE A 127 -1.07 10.28 3.38
C ILE A 127 -0.53 9.21 4.33
N ALA A 128 -0.23 8.01 3.83
CA ALA A 128 0.33 6.93 4.65
C ALA A 128 1.67 7.31 5.29
N ALA A 129 2.59 7.95 4.54
CA ALA A 129 3.88 8.37 5.06
C ALA A 129 3.77 9.44 6.16
N LEU A 130 2.77 10.32 6.08
CA LEU A 130 2.49 11.33 7.11
C LEU A 130 1.88 10.73 8.38
N LEU A 131 1.01 9.72 8.22
CA LEU A 131 0.26 9.12 9.33
C LEU A 131 0.97 7.95 10.00
N SER A 132 1.85 7.25 9.29
CA SER A 132 2.50 6.02 9.74
C SER A 132 4.01 6.11 9.56
N ARG A 133 4.76 5.88 10.65
CA ARG A 133 6.22 6.08 10.66
C ARG A 133 6.99 4.80 10.36
N GLY A 134 6.50 3.67 10.88
CA GLY A 134 7.15 2.36 10.73
C GLY A 134 6.64 1.59 9.52
N ALA A 135 7.46 0.67 9.00
CA ALA A 135 7.06 -0.19 7.88
C ALA A 135 5.84 -1.06 8.22
N ALA A 136 5.80 -1.63 9.43
CA ALA A 136 4.67 -2.41 9.91
C ALA A 136 3.36 -1.59 9.95
N GLU A 137 3.41 -0.36 10.49
CA GLU A 137 2.27 0.57 10.51
C GLU A 137 1.78 0.85 9.08
N GLN A 138 2.70 1.19 8.17
CA GLN A 138 2.38 1.51 6.77
C GLN A 138 1.73 0.33 6.04
N ILE A 139 2.22 -0.90 6.24
CA ILE A 139 1.64 -2.12 5.65
C ILE A 139 0.20 -2.33 6.14
N VAL A 140 -0.03 -2.20 7.45
CA VAL A 140 -1.37 -2.35 8.05
C VAL A 140 -2.31 -1.28 7.51
N THR A 141 -1.91 -0.01 7.60
CA THR A 141 -2.67 1.15 7.13
C THR A 141 -3.04 1.00 5.64
N LEU A 142 -2.07 0.69 4.79
CA LEU A 142 -2.28 0.56 3.34
C LEU A 142 -3.20 -0.62 3.01
N THR A 143 -2.97 -1.77 3.64
CA THR A 143 -3.75 -2.98 3.37
C THR A 143 -5.21 -2.79 3.78
N ILE A 144 -5.46 -2.21 4.96
CA ILE A 144 -6.83 -1.91 5.42
C ILE A 144 -7.50 -0.93 4.46
N GLY A 145 -6.83 0.17 4.13
CA GLY A 145 -7.41 1.20 3.26
C GLY A 145 -7.79 0.67 1.89
N LEU A 146 -6.86 0.01 1.19
CA LEU A 146 -7.12 -0.52 -0.14
C LEU A 146 -8.09 -1.72 -0.14
N THR A 147 -8.11 -2.53 0.92
CA THR A 147 -9.10 -3.62 1.04
C THR A 147 -10.50 -3.08 1.27
N LEU A 148 -10.65 -2.02 2.08
CA LEU A 148 -11.94 -1.34 2.27
C LEU A 148 -12.43 -0.72 0.97
N THR A 149 -11.55 -0.07 0.20
CA THR A 149 -11.89 0.47 -1.12
C THR A 149 -12.42 -0.63 -2.05
N GLU A 150 -11.71 -1.76 -2.17
CA GLU A 150 -12.18 -2.91 -2.95
C GLU A 150 -13.51 -3.47 -2.44
N ALA A 151 -13.69 -3.58 -1.13
CA ALA A 151 -14.94 -4.09 -0.56
C ALA A 151 -16.12 -3.20 -0.91
N VAL A 152 -15.96 -1.87 -0.84
CA VAL A 152 -17.02 -0.92 -1.21
C VAL A 152 -17.31 -0.97 -2.71
N SER A 153 -16.28 -1.04 -3.56
CA SER A 153 -16.46 -1.17 -5.01
C SER A 153 -17.14 -2.50 -5.37
N ALA A 154 -16.76 -3.61 -4.74
CA ALA A 154 -17.37 -4.90 -4.97
C ALA A 154 -18.83 -4.97 -4.53
N LEU A 155 -19.21 -4.30 -3.43
CA LEU A 155 -20.61 -4.18 -3.03
C LEU A 155 -21.43 -3.42 -4.07
N TRP A 156 -20.84 -2.40 -4.70
CA TRP A 156 -21.49 -1.66 -5.79
C TRP A 156 -21.67 -2.54 -7.05
N ASP A 157 -20.65 -3.31 -7.43
CA ASP A 157 -20.68 -4.21 -8.58
C ASP A 157 -21.65 -5.37 -8.37
N LEU A 158 -21.70 -5.94 -7.16
CA LEU A 158 -22.69 -6.95 -6.79
C LEU A 158 -24.12 -6.43 -6.96
N HIS A 159 -24.36 -5.19 -6.56
CA HIS A 159 -25.69 -4.59 -6.69
C HIS A 159 -26.10 -4.31 -8.14
N THR A 160 -25.13 -4.04 -9.02
CA THR A 160 -25.39 -3.58 -10.40
C THR A 160 -25.30 -4.70 -11.44
N ILE A 161 -24.38 -5.66 -11.26
CA ILE A 161 -24.04 -6.69 -12.25
C ILE A 161 -24.21 -8.11 -11.68
N GLY A 162 -24.36 -8.27 -10.36
CA GLY A 162 -24.56 -9.59 -9.71
C GLY A 162 -23.31 -10.46 -9.65
N GLN A 163 -22.12 -9.88 -9.91
CA GLN A 163 -20.83 -10.54 -9.81
C GLN A 163 -19.78 -9.52 -9.35
N ALA A 164 -18.76 -9.96 -8.63
CA ALA A 164 -17.65 -9.10 -8.22
C ALA A 164 -16.31 -9.85 -8.17
N LEU A 165 -15.27 -9.13 -8.56
CA LEU A 165 -13.88 -9.57 -8.52
C LEU A 165 -13.12 -8.70 -7.54
N ILE A 166 -12.68 -9.28 -6.42
CA ILE A 166 -12.01 -8.55 -5.34
C ILE A 166 -10.53 -8.87 -5.36
N GLY A 167 -9.68 -7.87 -5.15
CA GLY A 167 -8.24 -8.12 -4.96
C GLY A 167 -7.52 -8.56 -6.23
N THR A 168 -7.93 -8.00 -7.36
CA THR A 168 -7.37 -8.32 -8.69
C THR A 168 -5.90 -7.91 -8.82
N LEU A 169 -5.30 -8.18 -10.00
CA LEU A 169 -3.97 -7.65 -10.32
C LEU A 169 -3.91 -6.11 -10.28
N ALA A 170 -5.01 -5.42 -10.56
CA ALA A 170 -5.09 -3.96 -10.46
C ALA A 170 -4.99 -3.48 -9.00
N TRP A 171 -5.63 -4.19 -8.07
CA TRP A 171 -5.46 -3.96 -6.64
C TRP A 171 -4.00 -4.17 -6.22
N SER A 172 -3.38 -5.23 -6.73
CA SER A 172 -1.98 -5.54 -6.42
C SER A 172 -1.02 -4.48 -6.97
N ASP A 173 -1.28 -3.92 -8.17
CA ASP A 173 -0.53 -2.79 -8.73
C ASP A 173 -0.60 -1.58 -7.80
N ARG A 174 -1.81 -1.20 -7.37
CA ARG A 174 -2.05 -0.09 -6.44
C ARG A 174 -1.29 -0.30 -5.13
N TRP A 175 -1.41 -1.48 -4.53
CA TRP A 175 -0.78 -1.79 -3.25
C TRP A 175 0.75 -1.71 -3.33
N TRP A 176 1.35 -2.35 -4.33
CA TRP A 176 2.81 -2.38 -4.47
C TRP A 176 3.40 -1.01 -4.82
N LEU A 177 2.78 -0.26 -5.73
CA LEU A 177 3.20 1.10 -6.06
C LEU A 177 3.13 2.00 -4.85
N ALA A 178 1.97 2.04 -4.17
CA ALA A 178 1.81 2.85 -2.98
C ALA A 178 2.81 2.47 -1.89
N TYR A 179 3.02 1.17 -1.62
CA TYR A 179 4.00 0.75 -0.61
C TYR A 179 5.42 1.24 -0.93
N LEU A 180 5.90 1.09 -2.16
CA LEU A 180 7.23 1.59 -2.53
C LEU A 180 7.33 3.10 -2.43
N GLU A 181 6.32 3.83 -2.93
CA GLU A 181 6.27 5.29 -2.84
C GLU A 181 6.30 5.75 -1.39
N ILE A 182 5.55 5.10 -0.49
CA ILE A 182 5.56 5.37 0.96
C ILE A 182 6.98 5.20 1.52
N ARG A 183 7.68 4.11 1.18
CA ARG A 183 9.05 3.88 1.66
C ARG A 183 10.01 4.95 1.15
N VAL A 184 9.91 5.31 -0.13
CA VAL A 184 10.72 6.40 -0.72
C VAL A 184 10.47 7.71 0.01
N PHE A 185 9.20 8.08 0.23
CA PHE A 185 8.85 9.30 0.96
C PHE A 185 9.32 9.28 2.41
N THR A 186 9.18 8.15 3.11
CA THR A 186 9.62 8.02 4.50
C THR A 186 11.13 8.15 4.64
N VAL A 187 11.89 7.50 3.75
CA VAL A 187 13.35 7.61 3.71
C VAL A 187 13.77 9.03 3.35
N ALA A 188 13.18 9.65 2.32
CA ALA A 188 13.47 11.03 1.95
C ALA A 188 13.16 12.02 3.08
N ALA A 189 12.03 11.85 3.76
CA ALA A 189 11.64 12.68 4.90
C ALA A 189 12.63 12.56 6.07
N SER A 190 13.21 11.38 6.29
CA SER A 190 14.23 11.18 7.32
C SER A 190 15.53 11.95 7.06
N TRP A 191 15.79 12.34 5.80
CA TRP A 191 16.99 13.10 5.42
C TRP A 191 16.81 14.62 5.59
N LEU A 192 15.57 15.12 5.60
CA LEU A 192 15.27 16.56 5.74
C LEU A 192 15.89 17.21 6.98
N PRO A 193 15.81 16.62 8.19
CA PRO A 193 16.43 17.20 9.39
C PRO A 193 17.95 17.35 9.28
N LEU A 194 18.62 16.43 8.56
CA LEU A 194 20.08 16.48 8.36
C LEU A 194 20.47 17.65 7.45
N LEU A 195 19.67 17.91 6.42
CA LEU A 195 19.87 19.04 5.52
C LEU A 195 19.62 20.38 6.22
N VAL A 196 18.58 20.46 7.04
CA VAL A 196 18.28 21.66 7.84
C VAL A 196 19.41 21.97 8.83
N ARG A 197 19.92 20.96 9.54
CA ARG A 197 21.06 21.12 10.46
C ARG A 197 22.33 21.59 9.74
N ARG A 198 22.65 21.03 8.56
CA ARG A 198 23.79 21.47 7.75
C ARG A 198 23.65 22.93 7.29
N SER A 199 22.45 23.36 6.93
CA SER A 199 22.16 24.75 6.53
C SER A 199 22.31 25.73 7.70
N GLN A 200 21.81 25.37 8.89
CA GLN A 200 21.96 26.18 10.10
C GLN A 200 23.43 26.32 10.53
N TRP A 201 24.23 25.26 10.41
CA TRP A 201 25.65 25.33 10.75
C TRP A 201 26.44 26.27 9.83
N ARG A 202 26.14 26.28 8.51
CA ARG A 202 26.76 27.24 7.57
C ARG A 202 26.42 28.69 7.91
N ARG A 203 25.18 28.98 8.31
CA ARG A 203 24.78 30.34 8.72
C ARG A 203 25.33 30.78 10.08
N GLY A 204 25.65 29.82 10.97
CA GLY A 204 26.27 30.11 12.26
C GLY A 204 27.77 30.47 12.15
N GLY A 205 28.48 29.89 11.18
CA GLY A 205 29.91 30.16 10.95
C GLY A 205 30.23 31.48 10.24
N GLU A 206 29.24 32.12 9.61
CA GLU A 206 29.41 33.43 8.95
C GLU A 206 29.23 34.63 9.91
N ARG A 207 28.99 34.38 11.20
CA ARG A 207 28.73 35.42 12.22
C ARG A 207 29.78 35.50 13.33
N SER A 208 30.91 34.79 13.22
CA SER A 208 32.03 34.84 14.16
C SER A 208 33.26 35.44 13.52
#